data_AF-A0A1C4B4P1-F1
#
_entry.id   AF-A0A1C4B4P1-F1
#
_cell.length_a   1.000
_cell.length_b   1.000
_cell.length_c   1.000
_cell.angle_alpha   90.00
_cell.angle_beta   90.00
_cell.angle_gamma   90.00
#
_symmetry.space_group_name_H-M   'P 1'
#
loop_
_entity.id
_entity.type
_entity.pdbx_description
1 polymer ?
#
loop_
_entity_poly.entity_id
_entity_poly.type
_entity_poly.pdbx_seq_one_letter_code
_entity_poly.pdbx_strand_id
1 'polypeptide(L)'
;MKTHMIKNLYVKGLDEEIKYDQAFLRVHKVVDNIHWNIDIDRVNQISIFRDAIRSGKQLEVIFDANYQKELDGTAKVVKIIDDSVVLKGLLGLEKYNS
;
A
#
# COMPACT_ATOMS: atom_id res chain seq x y z
N MET A 1 -14.91 7.08 -5.61
CA MET A 1 -13.81 6.16 -5.24
C MET A 1 -13.39 5.40 -6.50
N LYS A 2 -12.09 5.32 -6.79
CA LYS A 2 -11.53 4.51 -7.87
C LYS A 2 -10.74 3.35 -7.26
N THR A 3 -10.81 2.16 -7.86
CA THR A 3 -10.06 0.98 -7.41
C THR A 3 -9.17 0.49 -8.54
N HIS A 4 -7.91 0.22 -8.24
CA HIS A 4 -6.91 -0.25 -9.19
C HIS A 4 -6.22 -1.50 -8.63
N MET A 5 -5.97 -2.48 -9.49
CA MET A 5 -5.18 -3.66 -9.12
C MET A 5 -3.71 -3.27 -9.03
N ILE A 6 -3.03 -3.70 -7.98
CA ILE A 6 -1.59 -3.50 -7.80
C ILE A 6 -0.86 -4.75 -8.32
N LYS A 7 0.09 -4.53 -9.22
CA LYS A 7 0.88 -5.59 -9.85
C LYS A 7 2.10 -5.94 -9.02
N ASN A 8 2.80 -4.92 -8.54
CA ASN A 8 4.04 -5.06 -7.79
C ASN A 8 3.99 -4.11 -6.59
N LEU A 9 4.51 -4.55 -5.45
CA LEU A 9 4.59 -3.73 -4.22
C LEU A 9 5.95 -3.92 -3.55
N TYR A 10 6.60 -2.81 -3.27
CA TYR A 10 7.87 -2.73 -2.58
C TYR A 10 7.70 -1.90 -1.31
N VAL A 11 8.41 -2.30 -0.26
CA VAL A 11 8.55 -1.50 0.97
C VAL A 11 10.00 -1.07 1.05
N LYS A 12 10.25 0.22 1.19
CA LYS A 12 11.61 0.75 1.25
C LYS A 12 12.37 0.18 2.45
N GLY A 13 13.61 -0.23 2.23
CA GLY A 13 14.44 -0.89 3.23
C GLY A 13 14.29 -2.41 3.29
N LEU A 14 13.48 -3.00 2.40
CA LEU A 14 13.52 -4.43 2.11
C LEU A 14 14.24 -4.66 0.79
N ASP A 15 14.98 -5.76 0.71
CA ASP A 15 15.70 -6.17 -0.50
C ASP A 15 14.78 -6.85 -1.52
N GLU A 16 13.61 -7.32 -1.08
CA GLU A 16 12.68 -8.10 -1.89
C GLU A 16 11.31 -7.43 -2.05
N GLU A 17 10.66 -7.72 -3.17
CA GLU A 17 9.26 -7.38 -3.43
C GLU A 17 8.31 -8.15 -2.50
N ILE A 18 7.24 -7.49 -2.05
CA ILE A 18 6.18 -8.14 -1.28
C ILE A 18 5.42 -9.10 -2.18
N LYS A 19 5.33 -10.36 -1.78
CA LYS A 19 4.59 -11.41 -2.50
C LYS A 19 3.22 -11.59 -1.86
N TYR A 20 2.19 -11.62 -2.70
CA TYR A 20 0.79 -11.70 -2.31
C TYR A 20 -0.05 -12.33 -3.43
N ASP A 21 -1.25 -12.81 -3.10
CA ASP A 21 -2.19 -13.33 -4.11
C ASP A 21 -2.84 -12.16 -4.88
N GLN A 22 -3.38 -11.17 -4.16
CA GLN A 22 -4.05 -10.02 -4.75
C GLN A 22 -3.83 -8.75 -3.93
N ALA A 23 -3.76 -7.61 -4.62
CA ALA A 23 -3.68 -6.31 -3.96
C ALA A 23 -4.48 -5.24 -4.74
N PHE A 24 -5.15 -4.35 -4.00
CA PHE A 24 -5.98 -3.30 -4.57
C PHE A 24 -5.67 -1.94 -3.94
N LEU A 25 -5.32 -0.97 -4.79
CA LEU A 25 -5.29 0.44 -4.44
C LEU A 25 -6.71 0.99 -4.54
N ARG A 26 -7.22 1.58 -3.45
CA ARG A 26 -8.44 2.40 -3.50
C ARG A 26 -8.07 3.86 -3.31
N VAL A 27 -8.58 4.70 -4.19
CA VAL A 27 -8.33 6.15 -4.18
C VAL A 27 -9.64 6.92 -4.08
N HIS A 28 -9.68 7.83 -3.11
CA HIS A 28 -10.75 8.78 -2.91
C HIS A 28 -10.18 10.20 -3.01
N LYS A 29 -10.49 10.87 -4.12
CA LYS A 29 -10.14 12.28 -4.32
C LYS A 29 -11.23 13.16 -3.72
N VAL A 30 -10.86 14.02 -2.78
CA VAL A 30 -11.73 15.03 -2.16
C VAL A 30 -11.13 16.40 -2.47
N VAL A 31 -11.74 17.12 -3.42
CA VAL A 31 -11.26 18.43 -3.92
C VAL A 31 -9.77 18.40 -4.26
N ASP A 32 -8.91 18.88 -3.36
CA ASP A 32 -7.45 19.01 -3.54
C ASP A 32 -6.64 17.93 -2.81
N ASN A 33 -7.30 16.99 -2.12
CA ASN A 33 -6.66 15.93 -1.36
C ASN A 33 -6.93 14.55 -1.96
N ILE A 34 -5.89 13.72 -1.96
CA ILE A 34 -5.97 12.31 -2.32
C ILE A 34 -5.89 11.49 -1.03
N HIS A 35 -6.96 10.77 -0.71
CA HIS A 35 -6.96 9.73 0.30
C HIS A 35 -6.83 8.38 -0.39
N TRP A 36 -5.96 7.51 0.11
CA TRP A 36 -5.75 6.21 -0.49
C TRP A 36 -5.51 5.13 0.56
N ASN A 37 -5.86 3.89 0.20
CA ASN A 37 -5.54 2.69 0.95
C ASN A 37 -5.16 1.55 0.00
N ILE A 38 -4.35 0.63 0.50
CA ILE A 38 -4.02 -0.62 -0.18
C ILE A 38 -4.58 -1.75 0.67
N ASP A 39 -5.42 -2.58 0.05
CA ASP A 39 -5.86 -3.84 0.62
C ASP A 39 -5.04 -4.95 -0.04
N ILE A 40 -4.33 -5.74 0.76
CA ILE A 40 -3.46 -6.84 0.29
C ILE A 40 -3.99 -8.13 0.87
N ASP A 41 -4.17 -9.15 0.03
CA ASP A 41 -4.63 -10.46 0.44
C ASP A 41 -3.52 -11.50 0.33
N ARG A 42 -3.46 -12.40 1.33
CA ARG A 42 -2.48 -13.48 1.48
C ARG A 42 -1.03 -13.06 1.26
N VAL A 43 -0.55 -12.19 2.12
CA VAL A 43 0.84 -11.72 2.10
C VAL A 43 1.78 -12.78 2.66
N ASN A 44 2.78 -13.19 1.87
CA ASN A 44 3.77 -14.16 2.32
C ASN A 44 4.67 -13.59 3.42
N GLN A 45 5.14 -12.35 3.26
CA GLN A 45 6.03 -11.70 4.22
C GLN A 45 5.27 -10.92 5.31
N ILE A 46 4.25 -11.54 5.92
CA ILE A 46 3.33 -10.91 6.88
C ILE A 46 4.01 -10.33 8.13
N SER A 47 5.18 -10.86 8.51
CA SER A 47 5.94 -10.42 9.69
C SER A 47 6.30 -8.93 9.65
N ILE A 48 6.68 -8.40 8.49
CA ILE A 48 7.02 -6.99 8.30
C ILE A 48 5.85 -6.08 8.71
N PHE A 49 4.64 -6.46 8.30
CA PHE A 49 3.43 -5.71 8.59
C PHE A 49 3.01 -5.85 10.06
N ARG A 50 3.19 -7.03 10.65
CA ARG A 50 2.97 -7.28 12.09
C ARG A 50 3.90 -6.46 12.96
N ASP A 51 5.16 -6.31 12.57
CA ASP A 51 6.12 -5.48 13.31
C ASP A 51 5.82 -3.99 13.14
N ALA A 52 5.45 -3.57 11.93
CA ALA A 52 5.05 -2.18 11.66
C ALA A 52 3.82 -1.76 12.47
N ILE A 53 2.77 -2.58 12.55
CA ILE A 53 1.57 -2.25 13.34
C ILE A 53 1.85 -2.24 14.85
N ARG A 54 2.69 -3.16 15.36
CA ARG A 54 3.07 -3.23 16.78
C ARG A 54 3.91 -2.04 17.22
N SER A 55 4.84 -1.60 16.37
CA SER A 55 5.73 -0.47 16.65
C SER A 55 5.11 0.89 16.30
N GLY A 56 3.96 0.91 15.63
CA GLY A 56 3.38 2.14 15.07
C GLY A 56 4.22 2.75 13.94
N LYS A 57 5.13 1.99 13.35
CA LYS A 57 6.04 2.44 12.30
C LYS A 57 5.28 2.70 10.99
N GLN A 58 5.68 3.77 10.31
CA GLN A 58 5.21 4.10 8.96
C GLN A 58 6.07 3.36 7.92
N LEU A 59 5.43 2.96 6.82
CA LEU A 59 6.06 2.28 5.70
C LEU A 59 6.08 3.23 4.50
N GLU A 60 7.26 3.42 3.92
CA GLU A 60 7.39 3.99 2.58
C GLU A 60 7.18 2.86 1.57
N VAL A 61 6.13 2.98 0.74
CA VAL A 61 5.79 1.96 -0.26
C VAL A 61 5.93 2.52 -1.67
N ILE A 62 6.40 1.67 -2.58
CA ILE A 62 6.49 1.94 -4.02
C ILE A 62 5.75 0.81 -4.72
N PHE A 63 4.86 1.13 -5.66
CA PHE A 63 4.03 0.12 -6.30
C PHE A 63 3.55 0.52 -7.69
N ASP A 64 3.22 -0.50 -8.48
CA ASP A 64 2.61 -0.34 -9.79
C ASP A 64 1.14 -0.68 -9.72
N ALA A 65 0.27 0.21 -10.19
CA ALA A 65 -1.15 -0.03 -10.35
C ALA A 65 -1.52 -0.11 -11.83
N ASN A 66 -2.71 -0.65 -12.15
CA ASN A 66 -3.19 -0.64 -13.53
C ASN A 66 -3.13 0.78 -14.12
N TYR A 67 -2.40 0.92 -15.23
CA TYR A 67 -2.19 2.17 -15.98
C TYR A 67 -1.38 3.26 -15.25
N GLN A 68 -0.77 2.98 -14.09
CA GLN A 68 0.11 3.91 -13.38
C GLN A 68 1.29 3.18 -12.76
N LYS A 69 2.50 3.67 -13.02
CA LYS A 69 3.75 3.05 -12.59
C LYS A 69 4.47 3.88 -11.56
N GLU A 70 5.25 3.22 -10.74
CA GLU A 70 6.14 3.81 -9.74
C GLU A 70 5.42 4.77 -8.78
N LEU A 71 4.16 4.47 -8.45
CA LEU A 71 3.43 5.23 -7.44
C LEU A 71 4.14 5.04 -6.10
N ASP A 72 4.33 6.13 -5.38
CA ASP A 72 4.98 6.08 -4.09
C ASP A 72 4.20 6.89 -3.04
N GLY A 73 4.31 6.42 -1.80
CA GLY A 73 3.68 7.11 -0.69
C GLY A 73 3.98 6.48 0.66
N THR A 74 3.77 7.28 1.70
CA THR A 74 3.91 6.84 3.08
C THR A 74 2.57 6.35 3.61
N ALA A 75 2.55 5.13 4.14
CA ALA A 75 1.37 4.49 4.72
C ALA A 75 1.64 3.93 6.10
N LYS A 76 0.55 3.65 6.84
CA LYS A 76 0.60 2.86 8.06
C LYS A 76 -0.26 1.61 7.92
N VAL A 77 0.15 0.54 8.58
CA VAL A 77 -0.68 -0.65 8.73
C VAL A 77 -1.81 -0.34 9.71
N VAL A 78 -3.06 -0.47 9.28
CA VAL A 78 -4.23 -0.19 10.14
C VAL A 78 -4.99 -1.44 10.56
N LYS A 79 -4.79 -2.54 9.83
CA LYS A 79 -5.51 -3.79 10.07
C LYS A 79 -4.72 -4.96 9.51
N ILE A 80 -4.69 -6.05 10.27
CA ILE A 80 -4.24 -7.37 9.83
C ILE A 80 -5.31 -8.37 10.27
N ILE A 81 -5.82 -9.18 9.34
CA ILE A 81 -6.66 -10.35 9.64
C ILE A 81 -6.02 -11.52 8.92
N ASP A 82 -5.62 -12.55 9.66
CA ASP A 82 -4.84 -13.67 9.15
C ASP A 82 -3.58 -13.19 8.40
N ASP A 83 -3.57 -13.36 7.08
CA ASP A 83 -2.48 -12.92 6.19
C ASP A 83 -2.92 -11.78 5.24
N SER A 84 -4.09 -11.19 5.46
CA SER A 84 -4.57 -10.00 4.75
C SER A 84 -4.23 -8.72 5.52
N VAL A 85 -3.79 -7.69 4.80
CA VAL A 85 -3.26 -6.44 5.34
C VAL A 85 -3.98 -5.24 4.73
N VAL A 86 -4.30 -4.24 5.55
CA VAL A 86 -4.77 -2.93 5.08
C VAL A 86 -3.74 -1.86 5.42
N LEU A 87 -3.23 -1.20 4.39
CA LEU A 87 -2.38 -0.01 4.49
C LEU A 87 -3.22 1.24 4.25
N LYS A 88 -3.09 2.23 5.13
CA LYS A 88 -3.72 3.55 4.95
C LYS A 88 -2.66 4.59 4.65
N GLY A 89 -2.79 5.27 3.51
CA GLY A 89 -1.95 6.41 3.13
C GLY A 89 -2.06 7.55 4.14
N LEU A 90 -0.93 8.18 4.44
CA LEU A 90 -0.82 9.31 5.37
C LEU A 90 -0.75 10.66 4.65
N LEU A 91 -0.17 10.67 3.45
CA LEU A 91 0.02 11.84 2.61
C LEU A 91 -0.61 11.59 1.23
N GLY A 92 -0.45 12.58 0.34
CA GLY A 92 -0.78 12.42 -1.08
C GLY A 92 -0.09 11.20 -1.69
N LEU A 93 -0.64 10.74 -2.81
CA LEU A 93 -0.05 9.66 -3.59
C LEU A 93 0.71 10.30 -4.75
N GLU A 94 2.04 10.23 -4.71
CA GLU A 94 2.87 10.83 -5.73
C GLU A 94 2.69 10.09 -7.07
N LYS A 95 2.85 10.82 -8.17
CA LYS A 95 2.65 10.36 -9.55
C LYS A 95 1.25 9.85 -9.91
N TYR A 96 0.25 10.07 -9.05
CA TYR A 96 -1.14 9.69 -9.34
C TYR A 96 -1.82 10.67 -10.31
N ASN A 97 -2.01 10.25 -11.57
CA ASN A 97 -2.50 11.05 -12.72
C ASN A 97 -1.57 12.17 -13.19
N SER A 98 -0.27 12.07 -12.94
CA SER A 98 0.75 12.86 -13.64
C SER A 98 1.02 12.34 -15.06
#